data_AF-A0A8I6A5V3-F1
#
_entry.id   AF-A0A8I6A5V3-F1
#
_cell.length_a   1.000
_cell.length_b   1.000
_cell.length_c   1.000
_cell.angle_alpha   90.00
_cell.angle_beta   90.00
_cell.angle_gamma   90.00
#
_symmetry.space_group_name_H-M   'P 1'
#
loop_
_entity.id
_entity.type
_entity.pdbx_description
1 polymer ?
#
loop_
_entity_poly.entity_id
_entity_poly.type
_entity_poly.pdbx_seq_one_letter_code
_entity_poly.pdbx_strand_id
1 'polypeptide(L)'
;MNLRRSLLGFTFCTCYLASHLTNKYVLSVLKFTYPTLFQGWQTLIGGLLLHMSWKLGWVEINSSLRSDVLTWLPASVLFVGIIYAGSKALSRLAVPVFLILHNAAEVLTCGFQKCVWKEKTSLSKICSALFLLAAAVCLPFQDSQFDPDGYFWALIHFFCVGSYKILRRSRKPTVLRSPACWGLPLPE
;
A
#
# COMPACT_ATOMS: atom_id res chain seq x y z
N MET A 1 35.01 18.29 -1.06
CA MET A 1 33.91 17.36 -0.64
C MET A 1 32.67 18.06 -0.05
N ASN A 2 32.79 19.23 0.61
CA ASN A 2 31.65 19.90 1.28
C ASN A 2 30.64 20.59 0.33
N LEU A 3 31.11 21.14 -0.81
CA LEU A 3 30.23 21.87 -1.74
C LEU A 3 29.21 20.96 -2.45
N ARG A 4 29.65 19.80 -2.95
CA ARG A 4 28.76 18.82 -3.63
C ARG A 4 27.71 18.23 -2.68
N ARG A 5 28.06 18.00 -1.41
CA ARG A 5 27.10 17.57 -0.37
C ARG A 5 26.11 18.68 -0.03
N SER A 6 26.56 19.93 0.06
CA SER A 6 25.67 21.09 0.25
C SER A 6 24.71 21.28 -0.92
N LEU A 7 25.19 21.16 -2.16
CA LEU A 7 24.35 21.23 -3.36
C LEU A 7 23.29 20.13 -3.40
N LEU A 8 23.66 18.90 -3.02
CA LEU A 8 22.71 17.79 -2.94
C LEU A 8 21.65 18.04 -1.86
N GLY A 9 22.07 18.55 -0.69
CA GLY A 9 21.17 18.92 0.39
C GLY A 9 20.20 20.04 -0.01
N PHE A 10 20.70 21.10 -0.66
CA PHE A 10 19.87 22.19 -1.16
C PHE A 10 18.86 21.69 -2.20
N THR A 11 19.30 20.89 -3.16
CA THR A 11 18.44 20.29 -4.19
C THR A 11 17.35 19.42 -3.55
N PHE A 12 17.71 18.58 -2.58
CA PHE A 12 16.75 17.75 -1.87
C PHE A 12 15.70 18.59 -1.12
N CYS A 13 16.14 19.61 -0.38
CA CYS A 13 15.25 20.50 0.36
C CYS A 13 14.28 21.24 -0.57
N THR A 14 14.77 21.81 -1.67
CA THR A 14 13.92 22.49 -2.66
C THR A 14 12.91 21.54 -3.29
N CYS A 15 13.33 20.34 -3.71
CA CYS A 15 12.42 19.34 -4.28
C CYS A 15 11.37 18.86 -3.28
N TYR A 16 11.75 18.66 -2.01
CA TYR A 16 10.84 18.26 -0.94
C TYR A 16 9.78 19.33 -0.69
N LEU A 17 10.22 20.60 -0.55
CA LEU A 17 9.31 21.72 -0.33
C LEU A 17 8.35 21.91 -1.51
N ALA A 18 8.87 21.85 -2.74
CA ALA A 18 8.08 21.94 -3.96
C ALA A 18 7.05 20.81 -4.05
N SER A 19 7.44 19.57 -3.74
CA SER A 19 6.54 18.41 -3.72
C SER A 19 5.41 18.60 -2.70
N HIS A 20 5.73 19.08 -1.50
CA HIS A 20 4.76 19.31 -0.45
C HIS A 20 3.77 20.43 -0.82
N LEU A 21 4.27 21.54 -1.38
CA LEU A 21 3.43 22.65 -1.85
C LEU A 21 2.53 22.23 -3.01
N THR A 22 3.07 21.46 -3.97
CA THR A 22 2.31 20.92 -5.10
C THR A 22 1.21 19.98 -4.60
N ASN A 23 1.52 19.09 -3.65
CA ASN A 23 0.53 18.18 -3.07
C ASN A 23 -0.62 18.95 -2.41
N LYS A 24 -0.29 19.97 -1.61
CA LYS A 24 -1.30 20.83 -0.96
C LYS A 24 -2.13 21.61 -1.98
N TYR A 25 -1.49 22.15 -3.03
CA TYR A 25 -2.18 22.92 -4.07
C TYR A 25 -3.16 22.04 -4.86
N VAL A 26 -2.73 20.86 -5.30
CA VAL A 26 -3.60 19.93 -6.06
C VAL A 26 -4.77 19.45 -5.22
N LEU A 27 -4.55 19.13 -3.94
CA LEU A 27 -5.60 18.63 -3.05
C LEU A 27 -6.57 19.74 -2.60
N SER A 28 -6.07 20.95 -2.34
CA SER A 28 -6.87 22.03 -1.74
C SER A 28 -7.45 23.01 -2.75
N VAL A 29 -6.70 23.39 -3.80
CA VAL A 29 -7.09 24.44 -4.76
C VAL A 29 -7.78 23.83 -5.96
N LEU A 30 -7.20 22.76 -6.53
CA LEU A 30 -7.84 22.01 -7.61
C LEU A 30 -9.01 21.14 -7.14
N LYS A 31 -9.24 21.03 -5.82
CA LYS A 31 -10.28 20.18 -5.19
C LYS A 31 -10.26 18.73 -5.67
N PHE A 32 -9.08 18.19 -5.94
CA PHE A 32 -8.97 16.80 -6.39
C PHE A 32 -9.33 15.83 -5.26
N THR A 33 -10.51 15.22 -5.34
CA THR A 33 -11.13 14.46 -4.22
C THR A 33 -10.61 13.03 -4.07
N TYR A 34 -9.44 12.72 -4.62
CA TYR A 34 -8.89 11.35 -4.64
C TYR A 34 -7.37 11.33 -4.37
N PRO A 35 -6.94 11.53 -3.12
CA PRO A 35 -5.52 11.61 -2.75
C PRO A 35 -4.73 10.34 -3.10
N THR A 36 -5.36 9.18 -3.06
CA THR A 36 -4.72 7.89 -3.38
C THR A 36 -4.50 7.69 -4.88
N LEU A 37 -5.40 8.18 -5.73
CA LEU A 37 -5.18 8.21 -7.18
C LEU A 37 -4.04 9.16 -7.53
N PHE A 38 -3.97 10.31 -6.86
CA PHE A 38 -2.89 11.26 -7.05
C PHE A 38 -1.52 10.69 -6.62
N GLN A 39 -1.47 10.00 -5.49
CA GLN A 39 -0.27 9.28 -5.06
C GLN A 39 0.12 8.14 -6.02
N GLY A 40 -0.87 7.42 -6.56
CA GLY A 40 -0.66 6.40 -7.59
C GLY A 40 -0.08 6.98 -8.88
N TRP A 41 -0.57 8.14 -9.31
CA TRP A 41 -0.04 8.86 -10.47
C TRP A 41 1.40 9.33 -10.27
N GLN A 42 1.73 9.91 -9.10
CA GLN A 42 3.09 10.34 -8.78
C GLN A 42 4.09 9.18 -8.80
N THR A 43 3.70 8.04 -8.24
CA THR A 43 4.55 6.85 -8.23
C THR A 43 4.69 6.23 -9.62
N LEU A 44 3.66 6.27 -10.46
CA LEU A 44 3.75 5.85 -11.87
C LEU A 44 4.74 6.72 -12.66
N ILE A 45 4.62 8.05 -12.57
CA ILE A 45 5.51 8.98 -13.26
C ILE A 45 6.95 8.84 -12.75
N GLY A 46 7.14 8.70 -11.43
CA GLY A 46 8.46 8.43 -10.84
C GLY A 46 9.08 7.13 -11.36
N GLY A 47 8.28 6.06 -11.48
CA GLY A 47 8.70 4.80 -12.06
C GLY A 47 9.06 4.89 -13.55
N LEU A 48 8.27 5.63 -14.34
CA LEU A 48 8.53 5.85 -15.76
C LEU A 48 9.83 6.64 -15.98
N LEU A 49 10.04 7.72 -15.22
CA LEU A 49 11.26 8.52 -15.27
C LEU A 49 12.50 7.69 -14.90
N LEU A 50 12.39 6.83 -13.89
CA LEU A 50 13.45 5.92 -13.51
C LEU A 50 13.73 4.89 -14.61
N HIS A 51 12.69 4.34 -15.23
CA HIS A 51 12.82 3.40 -16.35
C HIS A 51 13.49 4.04 -17.57
N MET A 52 13.11 5.27 -17.91
CA MET A 52 13.74 6.02 -19.00
C MET A 52 15.19 6.37 -18.69
N SER A 53 15.49 6.81 -17.45
CA SER A 53 16.87 7.07 -16.99
C SER A 53 17.74 5.83 -17.08
N TRP A 54 17.18 4.66 -16.79
CA TRP A 54 17.87 3.39 -16.94
C TRP A 54 18.11 3.02 -18.41
N LYS A 55 17.10 3.18 -19.29
CA LYS A 55 17.24 2.97 -20.74
C LYS A 55 18.28 3.90 -21.37
N LEU A 56 18.42 5.11 -20.86
CA LEU A 56 19.40 6.11 -21.28
C LEU A 56 20.81 5.86 -20.70
N GLY A 57 20.98 4.86 -19.84
CA GLY A 57 22.26 4.55 -19.19
C GLY A 57 22.68 5.56 -18.10
N TRP A 58 21.78 6.46 -17.69
CA TRP A 58 22.06 7.45 -16.65
C TRP A 58 22.06 6.84 -15.24
N VAL A 59 21.44 5.67 -15.08
CA VAL A 59 21.37 4.92 -13.83
C VAL A 59 21.67 3.45 -14.13
N GLU A 60 22.72 2.90 -13.51
CA GLU A 60 23.00 1.47 -13.55
C GLU A 60 22.05 0.74 -12.60
N ILE A 61 21.06 0.04 -13.17
CA ILE A 61 20.20 -0.87 -12.40
C ILE A 61 20.87 -2.24 -12.38
N ASN A 62 21.45 -2.60 -11.23
CA ASN A 62 21.99 -3.94 -10.98
C ASN A 62 20.95 -5.03 -11.26
N SER A 63 21.38 -6.16 -11.83
CA SER A 63 20.50 -7.28 -12.20
C SER A 63 19.74 -7.89 -11.01
N SER A 64 20.31 -7.81 -9.79
CA SER A 64 19.62 -8.19 -8.54
C SER A 64 18.35 -7.36 -8.29
N LEU A 65 18.33 -6.09 -8.70
CA LEU A 65 17.20 -5.21 -8.53
C LEU A 65 16.00 -5.62 -9.40
N ARG A 66 16.22 -6.24 -10.57
CA ARG A 66 15.10 -6.72 -11.41
C ARG A 66 14.36 -7.88 -10.76
N SER A 67 15.11 -8.80 -10.13
CA SER A 67 14.52 -9.90 -9.35
C SER A 67 13.74 -9.36 -8.16
N ASP A 68 14.26 -8.33 -7.49
CA ASP A 68 13.56 -7.66 -6.40
C ASP A 68 12.30 -6.92 -6.90
N VAL A 69 12.38 -6.19 -8.00
CA VAL A 69 11.22 -5.50 -8.60
C VAL A 69 10.13 -6.48 -9.00
N LEU A 70 10.49 -7.60 -9.65
CA LEU A 70 9.54 -8.66 -9.99
C LEU A 70 8.97 -9.33 -8.74
N THR A 71 9.78 -9.45 -7.68
CA THR A 71 9.29 -9.87 -6.38
C THR A 71 8.28 -8.84 -5.87
N TRP A 72 8.52 -7.53 -5.93
CA TRP A 72 7.60 -6.50 -5.44
C TRP A 72 6.33 -6.31 -6.29
N LEU A 73 6.36 -6.71 -7.56
CA LEU A 73 5.27 -6.49 -8.52
C LEU A 73 3.88 -6.96 -8.05
N PRO A 74 3.68 -8.17 -7.48
CA PRO A 74 2.37 -8.60 -6.98
C PRO A 74 1.84 -7.73 -5.85
N ALA A 75 2.72 -7.20 -4.98
CA ALA A 75 2.32 -6.27 -3.93
C ALA A 75 1.89 -4.93 -4.50
N SER A 76 2.58 -4.45 -5.53
CA SER A 76 2.21 -3.23 -6.26
C SER A 76 0.87 -3.38 -6.98
N VAL A 77 0.61 -4.50 -7.65
CA VAL A 77 -0.68 -4.78 -8.30
C VAL A 77 -1.82 -4.82 -7.29
N LEU A 78 -1.62 -5.51 -6.16
CA LEU A 78 -2.61 -5.54 -5.07
C LEU A 78 -2.86 -4.14 -4.50
N PHE A 79 -1.82 -3.33 -4.34
CA PHE A 79 -1.94 -1.95 -3.86
C PHE A 79 -2.76 -1.07 -4.83
N VAL A 80 -2.52 -1.18 -6.14
CA VAL A 80 -3.36 -0.50 -7.15
C VAL A 80 -4.81 -1.00 -7.07
N GLY A 81 -5.02 -2.30 -6.88
CA GLY A 81 -6.35 -2.89 -6.66
C GLY A 81 -7.07 -2.31 -5.44
N ILE A 82 -6.37 -2.18 -4.30
CA ILE A 82 -6.90 -1.52 -3.09
C ILE A 82 -7.39 -0.12 -3.40
N ILE A 83 -6.58 0.67 -4.12
CA ILE A 83 -6.90 2.07 -4.45
C ILE A 83 -8.11 2.15 -5.38
N TYR A 84 -8.08 1.42 -6.49
CA TYR A 84 -9.10 1.51 -7.52
C TYR A 84 -10.45 0.96 -7.02
N ALA A 85 -10.46 -0.25 -6.48
CA ALA A 85 -11.66 -0.87 -5.94
C ALA A 85 -12.19 -0.10 -4.72
N GLY A 86 -11.29 0.42 -3.87
CA GLY A 86 -11.66 1.27 -2.73
C GLY A 86 -12.33 2.57 -3.17
N SER A 87 -11.82 3.23 -4.20
CA SER A 87 -12.39 4.47 -4.73
C SER A 87 -13.77 4.23 -5.36
N LYS A 88 -13.93 3.14 -6.11
CA LYS A 88 -15.23 2.74 -6.69
C LYS A 88 -16.25 2.37 -5.62
N ALA A 89 -15.85 1.62 -4.60
CA ALA A 89 -16.70 1.28 -3.47
C ALA A 89 -17.12 2.53 -2.69
N LEU A 90 -16.19 3.44 -2.37
CA LEU A 90 -16.47 4.67 -1.62
C LEU A 90 -17.34 5.67 -2.38
N SER A 91 -17.34 5.63 -3.72
CA SER A 91 -18.22 6.47 -4.54
C SER A 91 -19.69 6.02 -4.52
N ARG A 92 -19.96 4.79 -4.08
CA ARG A 92 -21.29 4.15 -4.13
C ARG A 92 -21.84 3.79 -2.75
N LEU A 93 -20.97 3.39 -1.83
CA LEU A 93 -21.31 3.02 -0.47
C LEU A 93 -21.08 4.18 0.50
N ALA A 94 -21.88 4.24 1.56
CA ALA A 94 -21.63 5.16 2.66
C ALA A 94 -20.26 4.88 3.30
N VAL A 95 -19.57 5.93 3.75
CA VAL A 95 -18.25 5.82 4.39
C VAL A 95 -18.23 4.82 5.56
N PRO A 96 -19.24 4.78 6.47
CA PRO A 96 -19.26 3.80 7.56
C PRO A 96 -19.36 2.35 7.07
N VAL A 97 -20.18 2.10 6.04
CA VAL A 97 -20.35 0.79 5.40
C VAL A 97 -19.02 0.30 4.83
N PHE A 98 -18.34 1.17 4.08
CA PHE A 98 -17.03 0.89 3.51
C PHE A 98 -15.98 0.56 4.58
N LEU A 99 -15.95 1.30 5.70
CA LEU A 99 -15.00 1.07 6.78
C LEU A 99 -15.20 -0.29 7.48
N ILE A 100 -16.45 -0.74 7.66
CA ILE A 100 -16.73 -2.05 8.23
C ILE A 100 -16.21 -3.16 7.32
N LEU A 101 -16.51 -3.08 6.02
CA LEU A 101 -16.03 -4.04 5.01
C LEU A 101 -14.49 -4.02 4.88
N HIS A 102 -13.87 -2.84 4.96
CA HIS A 102 -12.41 -2.71 4.96
C HIS A 102 -11.77 -3.41 6.17
N ASN A 103 -12.31 -3.18 7.37
CA ASN A 103 -11.80 -3.77 8.60
C ASN A 103 -12.00 -5.29 8.64
N ALA A 104 -13.04 -5.80 7.99
CA ALA A 104 -13.26 -7.24 7.83
C ALA A 104 -12.11 -7.95 7.09
N ALA A 105 -11.28 -7.25 6.30
CA ALA A 105 -10.10 -7.86 5.66
C ALA A 105 -9.10 -8.45 6.67
N GLU A 106 -9.19 -8.08 7.95
CA GLU A 106 -8.45 -8.72 9.04
C GLU A 106 -8.83 -10.20 9.21
N VAL A 107 -10.06 -10.59 8.87
CA VAL A 107 -10.52 -11.99 8.89
C VAL A 107 -9.69 -12.85 7.96
N LEU A 108 -9.40 -12.36 6.74
CA LEU A 108 -8.57 -13.08 5.78
C LEU A 108 -7.14 -13.25 6.30
N THR A 109 -6.61 -12.20 6.95
CA THR A 109 -5.27 -12.19 7.52
C THR A 109 -5.15 -13.16 8.71
N CYS A 110 -6.11 -13.15 9.63
CA CYS A 110 -6.20 -14.08 10.76
C CYS A 110 -6.39 -15.53 10.30
N GLY A 111 -7.30 -15.77 9.35
CA GLY A 111 -7.55 -17.09 8.77
C GLY A 111 -6.28 -17.67 8.12
N PHE A 112 -5.59 -16.87 7.31
CA PHE A 112 -4.34 -17.29 6.69
C PHE A 112 -3.24 -17.59 7.71
N GLN A 113 -3.07 -16.75 8.74
CA GLN A 113 -2.10 -16.99 9.82
C GLN A 113 -2.33 -18.31 10.55
N LYS A 114 -3.60 -18.61 10.85
CA LYS A 114 -3.97 -19.85 11.55
C LYS A 114 -3.81 -21.07 10.64
N CYS A 115 -4.29 -21.01 9.40
CA CYS A 115 -4.32 -22.16 8.49
C CYS A 115 -2.95 -22.46 7.85
N VAL A 116 -2.22 -21.44 7.41
CA VAL A 116 -0.98 -21.60 6.63
C VAL A 116 0.24 -21.56 7.53
N TRP A 117 0.36 -20.53 8.39
CA TRP A 117 1.51 -20.37 9.27
C TRP A 117 1.42 -21.18 10.57
N LYS A 118 0.26 -21.80 10.86
CA LYS A 118 -0.01 -22.55 12.10
C LYS A 118 0.39 -21.77 13.36
N GLU A 119 0.30 -20.45 13.30
CA GLU A 119 0.73 -19.56 14.38
C GLU A 119 -0.34 -19.53 15.48
N LYS A 120 0.08 -19.59 16.75
CA LYS A 120 -0.83 -19.49 17.89
C LYS A 120 -1.47 -18.10 17.93
N THR A 121 -2.69 -18.00 17.41
CA THR A 121 -3.48 -16.76 17.43
C THR A 121 -4.25 -16.69 18.74
N SER A 122 -4.19 -15.55 19.44
CA SER A 122 -4.92 -15.37 20.70
C SER A 122 -6.43 -15.44 20.49
N LEU A 123 -7.15 -16.01 21.47
CA LEU A 123 -8.61 -16.15 21.41
C LEU A 123 -9.30 -14.79 21.18
N SER A 124 -8.80 -13.72 21.82
CA SER A 124 -9.31 -12.35 21.62
C SER A 124 -9.26 -11.89 20.16
N LYS A 125 -8.17 -12.18 19.43
CA LYS A 125 -8.06 -11.85 17.99
C LYS A 125 -9.03 -12.67 17.15
N ILE A 126 -9.25 -13.93 17.50
CA ILE A 126 -10.23 -14.79 16.82
C ILE A 126 -11.64 -14.27 17.05
N CYS A 127 -12.00 -13.94 18.30
CA CYS A 127 -13.32 -13.36 18.62
C CYS A 127 -13.54 -12.03 17.90
N SER A 128 -12.55 -11.14 17.86
CA SER A 128 -12.63 -9.87 17.13
C SER A 128 -12.81 -10.09 15.63
N ALA A 129 -12.08 -11.03 15.03
CA ALA A 129 -12.25 -11.39 13.62
C ALA A 129 -13.65 -11.96 13.33
N LEU A 130 -14.17 -12.85 14.19
CA LEU A 130 -15.52 -13.39 14.05
C LEU A 130 -16.59 -12.30 14.15
N PHE A 131 -16.41 -11.33 15.05
CA PHE A 131 -17.33 -10.19 15.17
C PHE A 131 -17.31 -9.31 13.93
N LEU A 132 -16.13 -9.02 13.38
CA LEU A 132 -15.98 -8.28 12.11
C LEU A 132 -16.59 -9.04 10.93
N LEU A 133 -16.45 -10.37 10.90
CA LEU A 133 -17.07 -11.22 9.88
C LEU A 133 -18.60 -11.17 9.99
N ALA A 134 -19.15 -11.31 11.20
CA ALA A 134 -20.58 -11.21 11.43
C ALA A 134 -21.12 -9.84 11.02
N ALA A 135 -20.44 -8.76 11.40
CA ALA A 135 -20.80 -7.40 11.00
C ALA A 135 -20.81 -7.24 9.47
N ALA A 136 -19.78 -7.73 8.77
CA ALA A 136 -19.70 -7.66 7.31
C ALA A 136 -20.77 -8.48 6.59
N VAL A 137 -21.17 -9.64 7.15
CA VAL A 137 -22.21 -10.50 6.58
C VAL A 137 -23.61 -9.95 6.85
N CYS A 138 -23.87 -9.40 8.02
CA CYS A 138 -25.18 -8.82 8.35
C CYS A 138 -25.45 -7.49 7.62
N LEU A 139 -24.40 -6.77 7.23
CA LEU A 139 -24.47 -5.42 6.67
C LEU A 139 -25.34 -5.29 5.41
N PRO A 140 -25.18 -6.13 4.36
CA PRO A 140 -25.99 -6.05 3.15
C PRO A 140 -27.49 -6.25 3.40
N PHE A 141 -27.86 -6.99 4.45
CA PHE A 141 -29.26 -7.27 4.78
C PHE A 141 -29.93 -6.13 5.55
N GLN A 142 -29.14 -5.26 6.18
CA GLN A 142 -29.63 -4.12 6.97
C GLN A 142 -29.46 -2.79 6.26
N ASP A 143 -28.68 -2.74 5.17
CA ASP A 143 -28.48 -1.51 4.41
C ASP A 143 -29.70 -1.17 3.55
N SER A 144 -30.40 -0.11 3.95
CA SER A 144 -31.54 0.44 3.20
C SER A 144 -31.14 1.05 1.85
N GLN A 145 -29.86 1.35 1.63
CA GLN A 145 -29.29 1.91 0.40
C GLN A 145 -28.39 0.88 -0.31
N PHE A 146 -28.87 -0.37 -0.39
CA PHE A 146 -28.10 -1.46 -0.97
C PHE A 146 -27.77 -1.21 -2.45
N ASP A 147 -26.48 -1.00 -2.74
CA ASP A 147 -25.95 -0.83 -4.10
C ASP A 147 -25.07 -2.04 -4.51
N PRO A 148 -25.55 -2.95 -5.36
CA PRO A 148 -24.85 -4.20 -5.66
C PRO A 148 -23.48 -3.98 -6.32
N ASP A 149 -23.34 -2.94 -7.14
CA ASP A 149 -22.06 -2.55 -7.74
C ASP A 149 -21.06 -2.12 -6.66
N GLY A 150 -21.50 -1.32 -5.69
CA GLY A 150 -20.70 -0.82 -4.57
C GLY A 150 -20.20 -1.97 -3.71
N TYR A 151 -21.07 -2.92 -3.36
CA TYR A 151 -20.69 -4.12 -2.61
C TYR A 151 -19.76 -5.05 -3.41
N PHE A 152 -19.95 -5.17 -4.73
CA PHE A 152 -19.03 -5.90 -5.60
C PHE A 152 -17.62 -5.29 -5.58
N TRP A 153 -17.50 -3.96 -5.73
CA TRP A 153 -16.20 -3.27 -5.62
C TRP A 153 -15.61 -3.36 -4.20
N ALA A 154 -16.44 -3.32 -3.16
CA ALA A 154 -16.00 -3.50 -1.77
C ALA A 154 -15.47 -4.91 -1.50
N LEU A 155 -16.06 -5.95 -2.12
CA LEU A 155 -15.56 -7.32 -2.04
C LEU A 155 -14.18 -7.47 -2.69
N ILE A 156 -13.99 -6.89 -3.88
CA ILE A 156 -12.67 -6.84 -4.53
C ILE A 156 -11.67 -6.12 -3.63
N HIS A 157 -12.04 -4.97 -3.08
CA HIS A 157 -11.20 -4.21 -2.16
C HIS A 157 -10.81 -5.02 -0.92
N PHE A 158 -11.77 -5.70 -0.30
CA PHE A 158 -11.56 -6.61 0.85
C PHE A 158 -10.48 -7.66 0.55
N PHE A 159 -10.58 -8.35 -0.59
CA PHE A 159 -9.59 -9.35 -0.99
C PHE A 159 -8.23 -8.73 -1.26
N CYS A 160 -8.17 -7.60 -1.98
CA CYS A 160 -6.91 -6.90 -2.24
C CYS A 160 -6.21 -6.47 -0.95
N VAL A 161 -6.94 -5.91 0.02
CA VAL A 161 -6.39 -5.50 1.33
C VAL A 161 -5.86 -6.71 2.10
N GLY A 162 -6.64 -7.78 2.22
CA GLY A 162 -6.23 -8.96 2.96
C GLY A 162 -5.03 -9.66 2.31
N SER A 163 -5.05 -9.88 0.99
CA SER A 163 -3.91 -10.44 0.24
C SER A 163 -2.66 -9.57 0.34
N TYR A 164 -2.80 -8.23 0.28
CA TYR A 164 -1.67 -7.31 0.45
C TYR A 164 -1.04 -7.41 1.85
N LYS A 165 -1.86 -7.46 2.90
CA LYS A 165 -1.38 -7.65 4.29
C LYS A 165 -0.61 -8.97 4.45
N ILE A 166 -1.15 -10.07 3.90
CA ILE A 166 -0.52 -11.39 3.93
C ILE A 166 0.81 -11.37 3.18
N LEU A 167 0.81 -10.87 1.94
CA LEU A 167 2.00 -10.80 1.10
C LEU A 167 3.10 -9.94 1.74
N ARG A 168 2.73 -8.77 2.26
CA ARG A 168 3.66 -7.88 2.96
C ARG A 168 4.26 -8.54 4.21
N ARG A 169 3.45 -9.28 4.99
CA ARG A 169 3.93 -10.04 6.15
C ARG A 169 4.87 -11.17 5.75
N SER A 170 4.58 -11.89 4.68
CA SER A 170 5.44 -12.98 4.17
C SER A 170 6.83 -12.50 3.71
N ARG A 171 6.95 -11.21 3.34
CA ARG A 171 8.20 -10.60 2.86
C ARG A 171 9.00 -9.84 3.90
N LYS A 172 8.36 -9.37 4.98
CA LYS A 172 9.07 -8.81 6.16
C LYS A 172 10.20 -9.72 6.70
N PRO A 173 10.08 -11.06 6.75
CA PRO A 173 11.19 -11.92 7.17
C PRO A 173 12.36 -11.99 6.18
N THR A 174 12.15 -11.65 4.90
CA THR A 174 13.23 -11.67 3.89
C THR A 174 14.10 -10.42 3.95
N VAL A 175 13.52 -9.25 4.23
CA VAL A 175 14.26 -7.96 4.33
C VAL A 175 15.14 -7.88 5.57
N LEU A 176 14.73 -8.51 6.67
CA LEU A 176 15.52 -8.62 7.91
C LEU A 176 16.61 -9.72 7.86
N ARG A 177 16.74 -10.44 6.74
CA ARG A 177 17.72 -11.51 6.55
C ARG A 177 18.78 -11.19 5.51
N SER A 178 19.05 -9.91 5.25
CA SER A 178 20.35 -9.51 4.69
C SER A 178 21.33 -9.27 5.85
N PRO A 179 22.22 -10.22 6.18
CA PRO A 179 23.36 -9.89 7.00
C PRO A 179 24.35 -9.05 6.17
N ALA A 180 24.97 -8.08 6.83
CA ALA A 180 26.21 -7.41 6.41
C ALA A 180 26.19 -6.61 5.09
N CYS A 181 25.83 -5.31 5.17
CA CYS A 181 26.54 -4.28 4.40
C CYS A 181 26.37 -2.88 5.02
N TRP A 182 26.56 -2.75 6.34
CA TRP A 182 26.97 -1.48 6.94
C TRP A 182 28.36 -1.71 7.54
N GLY A 183 29.37 -1.72 6.68
CA GLY A 183 30.77 -1.69 7.08
C GLY A 183 31.12 -0.34 7.69
N LEU A 184 30.65 -0.09 8.90
CA LEU A 184 31.09 1.01 9.75
C LEU A 184 31.97 0.42 10.85
N PRO A 185 33.30 0.68 10.84
CA PRO A 185 34.12 0.38 12.00
C PRO A 185 33.72 1.32 13.14
N LEU A 186 33.41 0.74 14.30
CA LEU A 186 33.30 1.46 15.57
C LEU A 186 34.72 1.93 15.96
N PRO A 187 34.93 3.20 16.34
CA PRO A 187 36.19 3.63 16.94
C PRO A 187 36.29 3.04 18.36
N GLU A 188 37.52 2.64 18.73
CA GLU A 188 37.91 2.32 20.11
C GLU A 188 37.71 3.50 21.06
#